data_AF-A0A660MZR3-F1
#
_entry.id   AF-A0A660MZR3-F1
#
_cell.length_a   1.000
_cell.length_b   1.000
_cell.length_c   1.000
_cell.angle_alpha   90.00
_cell.angle_beta   90.00
_cell.angle_gamma   90.00
#
_symmetry.space_group_name_H-M   'P 1'
#
loop_
_entity.id
_entity.type
_entity.pdbx_description
1 polymer ?
#
loop_
_entity_poly.entity_id
_entity_poly.type
_entity_poly.pdbx_seq_one_letter_code
_entity_poly.pdbx_strand_id
1 'polypeptide(L)'
;MELLIQTPLYHENKYLPHLLEHCVLYSQNDEELLFLSDIFASTRTGYTSFEWKNMSLEEILFFLERPVDEHIFFLQQKVVKNELNNSSFGQKLYEKILQKIHKNFRTNSLDSISLEELLNYQKQRYQKKHMLLLDEEGEIIFDRGKGETLKKGKLSLDSFQFPETLDLIYQKEHYHLLLTKNIQATTILVVDFFGAYLEDMLYLHDSKAGKYYYERLDYSLADSFFLISREKKFPKISRQRRKQFFDLFQPYYCKKIRQGEKRAYIPQIALFTQEYFSREEHIGLISRLDFSLILELLKRFRIIM
;
A
#
# COMPACT_ATOMS: atom_id res chain seq x y z
N MET A 1 -9.79 5.21 14.21
CA MET A 1 -9.70 3.74 14.08
C MET A 1 -9.58 3.39 12.61
N GLU A 2 -8.84 2.33 12.27
CA GLU A 2 -8.72 1.82 10.90
C GLU A 2 -8.84 0.30 10.87
N LEU A 3 -9.56 -0.24 9.89
CA LEU A 3 -9.69 -1.67 9.63
C LEU A 3 -9.08 -2.01 8.28
N LEU A 4 -8.06 -2.86 8.28
CA LEU A 4 -7.47 -3.43 7.09
C LEU A 4 -8.03 -4.84 6.86
N ILE A 5 -8.61 -5.08 5.68
CA ILE A 5 -9.13 -6.40 5.29
C ILE A 5 -8.29 -6.96 4.15
N GLN A 6 -7.77 -8.19 4.32
CA GLN A 6 -7.04 -8.88 3.25
C GLN A 6 -8.00 -9.30 2.13
N THR A 7 -8.01 -8.53 1.05
CA THR A 7 -8.86 -8.69 -0.14
C THR A 7 -7.98 -8.90 -1.39
N PRO A 8 -7.46 -10.12 -1.62
CA PRO A 8 -6.66 -10.42 -2.79
C PRO A 8 -7.49 -10.28 -4.07
N LEU A 9 -6.80 -10.11 -5.20
CA LEU A 9 -7.45 -9.97 -6.50
C LEU A 9 -8.37 -11.16 -6.80
N TYR A 10 -9.49 -10.89 -7.46
CA TYR A 10 -10.38 -11.91 -7.99
C TYR A 10 -10.07 -12.10 -9.47
N HIS A 11 -9.59 -13.29 -9.87
CA HIS A 11 -9.14 -13.58 -11.24
C HIS A 11 -8.16 -12.54 -11.82
N GLU A 12 -7.16 -12.15 -11.01
CA GLU A 12 -6.18 -11.11 -11.35
C GLU A 12 -6.77 -9.69 -11.54
N ASN A 13 -8.04 -9.47 -11.17
CA ASN A 13 -8.72 -8.19 -11.26
C ASN A 13 -9.07 -7.62 -9.86
N LYS A 14 -8.88 -6.31 -9.72
CA LYS A 14 -9.26 -5.53 -8.52
C LYS A 14 -10.76 -5.15 -8.51
N TYR A 15 -11.48 -5.33 -9.61
CA TYR A 15 -12.87 -4.87 -9.74
C TYR A 15 -13.80 -5.44 -8.68
N LEU A 16 -13.76 -6.74 -8.40
CA LEU A 16 -14.65 -7.35 -7.40
C LEU A 16 -14.42 -6.78 -5.98
N PRO A 17 -13.20 -6.77 -5.40
CA PRO A 17 -13.01 -6.20 -4.07
C PRO A 17 -13.33 -4.70 -4.01
N HIS A 18 -13.09 -3.96 -5.10
CA HIS A 18 -13.48 -2.55 -5.18
C HIS A 18 -15.01 -2.35 -5.23
N LEU A 19 -15.71 -3.17 -6.01
CA LEU A 19 -17.18 -3.16 -6.03
C LEU A 19 -17.75 -3.51 -4.66
N LEU A 20 -17.17 -4.50 -3.97
CA LEU A 20 -17.61 -4.89 -2.63
C LEU A 20 -17.43 -3.74 -1.62
N GLU A 21 -16.31 -3.01 -1.66
CA GLU A 21 -16.10 -1.80 -0.85
C GLU A 21 -17.24 -0.79 -1.00
N HIS A 22 -17.65 -0.48 -2.25
CA HIS A 22 -18.77 0.43 -2.51
C HIS A 22 -20.11 -0.13 -2.02
N CYS A 23 -20.35 -1.43 -2.22
CA CYS A 23 -21.59 -2.07 -1.82
C CYS A 23 -21.79 -2.07 -0.29
N VAL A 24 -20.74 -2.34 0.49
CA VAL A 24 -20.84 -2.41 1.97
C VAL A 24 -20.95 -1.03 2.62
N LEU A 25 -20.57 0.03 1.92
CA LEU A 25 -20.70 1.42 2.37
C LEU A 25 -21.93 2.14 1.78
N TYR A 26 -22.91 1.38 1.30
CA TYR A 26 -24.15 1.93 0.79
C TYR A 26 -25.37 1.41 1.55
N SER A 27 -26.35 2.28 1.75
CA SER A 27 -27.67 1.92 2.26
C SER A 27 -28.76 2.67 1.48
N GLN A 28 -29.94 2.07 1.39
CA GLN A 28 -31.15 2.75 0.91
C GLN A 28 -31.79 3.63 1.98
N ASN A 29 -31.42 3.45 3.25
CA ASN A 29 -31.85 4.30 4.35
C ASN A 29 -30.93 5.53 4.41
N ASP A 30 -31.50 6.73 4.30
CA ASP A 30 -30.74 7.99 4.25
C ASP A 30 -29.93 8.24 5.54
N GLU A 31 -30.44 7.85 6.71
CA GLU A 31 -29.73 8.00 7.99
C GLU A 31 -28.52 7.06 8.05
N GLU A 32 -28.69 5.80 7.66
CA GLU A 32 -27.56 4.85 7.53
C GLU A 32 -26.55 5.34 6.50
N LEU A 33 -27.00 5.86 5.36
CA LEU A 33 -26.12 6.35 4.31
C LEU A 33 -25.30 7.56 4.75
N LEU A 34 -25.91 8.51 5.48
CA LEU A 34 -25.19 9.63 6.08
C LEU A 34 -24.13 9.15 7.06
N PHE A 35 -24.44 8.16 7.89
CA PHE A 35 -23.48 7.57 8.81
C PHE A 35 -22.31 6.93 8.05
N LEU A 36 -22.60 6.07 7.06
CA LEU A 36 -21.60 5.40 6.24
C LEU A 36 -20.73 6.37 5.42
N SER A 37 -21.26 7.57 5.09
CA SER A 37 -20.52 8.59 4.35
C SER A 37 -19.33 9.20 5.11
N ASP A 38 -19.29 9.04 6.44
CA ASP A 38 -18.16 9.44 7.28
C ASP A 38 -17.00 8.42 7.29
N ILE A 39 -17.19 7.25 6.64
CA ILE A 39 -16.16 6.22 6.52
C ILE A 39 -15.32 6.51 5.28
N PHE A 40 -14.01 6.70 5.47
CA PHE A 40 -13.07 6.74 4.35
C PHE A 40 -12.65 5.32 4.00
N ALA A 41 -12.78 4.92 2.74
CA ALA A 41 -12.36 3.61 2.28
C ALA A 41 -11.42 3.67 1.10
N SER A 42 -10.54 2.66 1.01
CA SER A 42 -9.70 2.49 -0.16
C SER A 42 -9.35 1.02 -0.40
N THR A 43 -9.68 0.52 -1.59
CA THR A 43 -9.18 -0.76 -2.06
C THR A 43 -7.84 -0.53 -2.74
N ARG A 44 -6.84 -1.33 -2.40
CA ARG A 44 -5.51 -1.38 -2.99
C ARG A 44 -5.28 -2.76 -3.59
N THR A 45 -4.07 -3.03 -4.08
CA THR A 45 -3.75 -4.38 -4.55
C THR A 45 -3.57 -5.28 -3.32
N GLY A 46 -4.52 -6.18 -3.06
CA GLY A 46 -4.40 -7.18 -1.98
C GLY A 46 -5.15 -6.87 -0.69
N TYR A 47 -5.63 -5.64 -0.51
CA TYR A 47 -6.37 -5.25 0.70
C TYR A 47 -7.32 -4.08 0.48
N THR A 48 -8.29 -3.95 1.38
CA THR A 48 -9.23 -2.82 1.48
C THR A 48 -9.11 -2.23 2.88
N SER A 49 -8.99 -0.90 2.98
CA SER A 49 -8.97 -0.17 4.25
C SER A 49 -10.29 0.56 4.48
N PHE A 50 -10.70 0.66 5.74
CA PHE A 50 -11.82 1.47 6.21
C PHE A 50 -11.36 2.28 7.42
N GLU A 51 -11.45 3.60 7.36
CA GLU A 51 -11.09 4.52 8.44
C GLU A 51 -12.33 5.25 8.94
N TRP A 52 -12.48 5.33 10.27
CA TRP A 52 -13.63 5.97 10.91
C TRP A 52 -13.25 6.58 12.27
N LYS A 53 -14.15 7.44 12.77
CA LYS A 53 -14.01 8.12 14.08
C LYS A 53 -15.21 7.94 15.00
N ASN A 54 -16.43 8.11 14.47
CA ASN A 54 -17.64 8.25 15.29
C ASN A 54 -18.49 6.97 15.33
N MET A 55 -17.85 5.79 15.25
CA MET A 55 -18.55 4.49 15.27
C MET A 55 -17.78 3.50 16.13
N SER A 56 -18.51 2.63 16.81
CA SER A 56 -17.93 1.42 17.42
C SER A 56 -17.47 0.43 16.35
N LEU A 57 -16.58 -0.48 16.75
CA LEU A 57 -16.16 -1.57 15.88
C LEU A 57 -17.35 -2.46 15.50
N GLU A 58 -18.23 -2.74 16.45
CA GLU A 58 -19.41 -3.60 16.27
C GLU A 58 -20.39 -3.03 15.24
N GLU A 59 -20.61 -1.71 15.26
CA GLU A 59 -21.44 -1.02 14.25
C GLU A 59 -20.86 -1.15 12.85
N ILE A 60 -19.55 -0.95 12.69
CA ILE A 60 -18.91 -1.08 11.37
C ILE A 60 -18.90 -2.52 10.90
N LEU A 61 -18.57 -3.47 11.77
CA LEU A 61 -18.60 -4.89 11.41
C LEU A 61 -20.02 -5.32 11.00
N PHE A 62 -21.07 -4.79 11.65
CA PHE A 62 -22.45 -5.03 11.23
C PHE A 62 -22.69 -4.63 9.77
N PHE A 63 -22.25 -3.44 9.35
CA PHE A 63 -22.41 -2.99 7.96
C PHE A 63 -21.54 -3.78 6.97
N LEU A 64 -20.27 -4.02 7.33
CA LEU A 64 -19.32 -4.70 6.45
C LEU A 64 -19.66 -6.19 6.25
N GLU A 65 -20.22 -6.85 7.26
CA GLU A 65 -20.58 -8.28 7.21
C GLU A 65 -22.03 -8.52 6.75
N ARG A 66 -22.88 -7.48 6.68
CA ARG A 66 -24.23 -7.58 6.14
C ARG A 66 -24.17 -8.03 4.68
N PRO A 67 -24.88 -9.11 4.28
CA PRO A 67 -24.95 -9.52 2.89
C PRO A 67 -25.43 -8.39 2.00
N VAL A 68 -24.75 -8.18 0.88
CA VAL A 68 -25.10 -7.13 -0.09
C VAL A 68 -26.42 -7.46 -0.78
N ASP A 69 -27.35 -6.51 -0.74
CA ASP A 69 -28.63 -6.63 -1.43
C ASP A 69 -28.48 -6.50 -2.96
N GLU A 70 -29.32 -7.22 -3.69
CA GLU A 70 -29.32 -7.25 -5.16
C GLU A 70 -29.46 -5.84 -5.78
N HIS A 71 -30.34 -5.01 -5.20
CA HIS A 71 -30.51 -3.64 -5.68
C HIS A 71 -29.23 -2.80 -5.50
N ILE A 72 -28.59 -2.90 -4.33
CA ILE A 72 -27.34 -2.18 -4.02
C ILE A 72 -26.24 -2.63 -4.98
N PHE A 73 -26.13 -3.94 -5.20
CA PHE A 73 -25.18 -4.51 -6.14
C PHE A 73 -25.33 -3.93 -7.55
N PHE A 74 -26.53 -3.94 -8.12
CA PHE A 74 -26.75 -3.39 -9.47
C PHE A 74 -26.55 -1.87 -9.55
N LEU A 75 -26.85 -1.15 -8.47
CA LEU A 75 -26.60 0.29 -8.40
C LEU A 75 -25.09 0.57 -8.40
N GLN A 76 -24.34 -0.05 -7.48
CA GLN A 76 -22.91 0.19 -7.31
C GLN A 76 -22.09 -0.32 -8.49
N GLN A 77 -22.53 -1.38 -9.18
CA GLN A 77 -21.94 -1.76 -10.47
C GLN A 77 -21.94 -0.62 -11.47
N LYS A 78 -23.02 0.18 -11.54
CA LYS A 78 -23.10 1.34 -12.45
C LYS A 78 -22.17 2.47 -11.99
N VAL A 79 -22.10 2.71 -10.68
CA VAL A 79 -21.23 3.75 -10.08
C VAL A 79 -19.76 3.44 -10.38
N VAL A 80 -19.29 2.25 -10.00
CA VAL A 80 -17.91 1.82 -10.22
C VAL A 80 -17.59 1.75 -11.71
N LYS A 81 -18.54 1.33 -12.55
CA LYS A 81 -18.38 1.38 -14.01
C LYS A 81 -18.09 2.79 -14.52
N ASN A 82 -18.80 3.80 -14.02
CA ASN A 82 -18.57 5.19 -14.40
C ASN A 82 -17.21 5.70 -13.91
N GLU A 83 -16.78 5.29 -12.72
CA GLU A 83 -15.43 5.60 -12.21
C GLU A 83 -14.33 5.04 -13.11
N LEU A 84 -14.41 3.74 -13.43
CA LEU A 84 -13.36 3.04 -14.20
C LEU A 84 -13.30 3.48 -15.67
N ASN A 85 -14.44 3.84 -16.26
CA ASN A 85 -14.50 4.42 -17.61
C ASN A 85 -13.74 5.75 -17.70
N ASN A 86 -13.63 6.50 -16.60
CA ASN A 86 -12.92 7.77 -16.51
C ASN A 86 -11.52 7.63 -15.91
N SER A 87 -10.89 6.47 -16.08
CA SER A 87 -9.55 6.20 -15.54
C SER A 87 -8.51 7.22 -15.99
N SER A 88 -7.85 7.81 -14.98
CA SER A 88 -6.76 8.77 -15.12
C SER A 88 -5.53 8.15 -15.77
N PHE A 89 -4.62 8.99 -16.27
CA PHE A 89 -3.32 8.52 -16.78
C PHE A 89 -2.55 7.72 -15.73
N GLY A 90 -2.54 8.18 -14.46
CA GLY A 90 -1.89 7.48 -13.35
C GLY A 90 -2.45 6.09 -13.11
N GLN A 91 -3.79 5.92 -13.11
CA GLN A 91 -4.42 4.60 -12.97
C GLN A 91 -4.06 3.65 -14.13
N LYS A 92 -4.00 4.16 -15.37
CA LYS A 92 -3.60 3.38 -16.54
C LYS A 92 -2.13 2.99 -16.50
N LEU A 93 -1.26 3.92 -16.10
CA LEU A 93 0.17 3.66 -15.92
C LEU A 93 0.41 2.62 -14.82
N TYR A 94 -0.28 2.76 -13.68
CA TYR A 94 -0.19 1.82 -12.57
C TYR A 94 -0.61 0.40 -13.00
N GLU A 95 -1.69 0.25 -13.77
CA GLU A 95 -2.05 -1.04 -14.35
C GLU A 95 -0.92 -1.62 -15.22
N LYS A 96 -0.29 -0.79 -16.06
CA LYS A 96 0.83 -1.22 -16.92
C LYS A 96 2.07 -1.62 -16.12
N ILE A 97 2.32 -0.96 -15.00
CA ILE A 97 3.35 -1.34 -14.02
C ILE A 97 3.02 -2.73 -13.46
N LEU A 98 1.79 -2.94 -12.98
CA LEU A 98 1.39 -4.23 -12.42
C LEU A 98 1.37 -5.36 -13.46
N GLN A 99 1.03 -5.07 -14.72
CA GLN A 99 1.11 -6.01 -15.83
C GLN A 99 2.54 -6.47 -16.16
N LYS A 100 3.58 -5.74 -15.71
CA LYS A 100 4.97 -6.23 -15.78
C LYS A 100 5.27 -7.32 -14.77
N ILE A 101 4.53 -7.36 -13.67
CA ILE A 101 4.67 -8.32 -12.58
C ILE A 101 3.76 -9.53 -12.85
N HIS A 102 2.49 -9.23 -13.18
CA HIS A 102 1.45 -10.22 -13.43
C HIS A 102 0.74 -9.91 -14.76
N LYS A 103 1.03 -10.69 -15.80
CA LYS A 103 0.70 -10.34 -17.19
C LYS A 103 -0.77 -10.01 -17.45
N ASN A 104 -1.72 -10.70 -16.82
CA ASN A 104 -3.16 -10.47 -17.04
C ASN A 104 -3.82 -9.62 -15.96
N PHE A 105 -3.03 -8.93 -15.12
CA PHE A 105 -3.54 -8.02 -14.11
C PHE A 105 -4.41 -6.91 -14.72
N ARG A 106 -5.55 -6.62 -14.08
CA ARG A 106 -6.45 -5.54 -14.48
C ARG A 106 -6.95 -4.74 -13.28
N THR A 107 -6.96 -3.42 -13.42
CA THR A 107 -7.55 -2.50 -12.42
C THR A 107 -8.70 -1.69 -13.00
N ASN A 108 -8.72 -1.50 -14.32
CA ASN A 108 -9.66 -0.62 -15.00
C ASN A 108 -10.61 -1.37 -15.94
N SER A 109 -10.74 -2.69 -15.79
CA SER A 109 -11.67 -3.49 -16.58
C SER A 109 -12.88 -3.92 -15.77
N LEU A 110 -14.04 -3.85 -16.43
CA LEU A 110 -15.29 -4.39 -15.92
C LEU A 110 -15.30 -5.88 -16.24
N ASP A 111 -15.30 -6.71 -15.20
CA ASP A 111 -15.60 -8.12 -15.36
C ASP A 111 -17.10 -8.35 -15.13
N SER A 112 -17.65 -9.34 -15.81
CA SER A 112 -19.02 -9.82 -15.56
C SER A 112 -19.04 -10.56 -14.23
N ILE A 113 -19.16 -9.82 -13.13
CA ILE A 113 -19.30 -10.36 -11.78
C ILE A 113 -20.79 -10.52 -11.48
N SER A 114 -21.17 -11.69 -10.99
CA SER A 114 -22.51 -11.96 -10.45
C SER A 114 -22.63 -11.60 -8.97
N LEU A 115 -23.86 -11.39 -8.49
CA LEU A 115 -24.11 -11.15 -7.07
C LEU A 115 -23.62 -12.33 -6.22
N GLU A 116 -23.81 -13.55 -6.69
CA GLU A 116 -23.37 -14.77 -6.00
C GLU A 116 -21.84 -14.77 -5.79
N GLU A 117 -21.06 -14.41 -6.82
CA GLU A 117 -19.60 -14.31 -6.70
C GLU A 117 -19.18 -13.24 -5.68
N LEU A 118 -19.85 -12.08 -5.69
CA LEU A 118 -19.58 -11.01 -4.74
C LEU A 118 -19.89 -11.43 -3.30
N LEU A 119 -21.04 -12.06 -3.06
CA LEU A 119 -21.43 -12.56 -1.74
C LEU A 119 -20.51 -13.69 -1.25
N ASN A 120 -20.12 -14.60 -2.15
CA ASN A 120 -19.16 -15.65 -1.83
C ASN A 120 -17.81 -15.07 -1.44
N TYR A 121 -17.34 -14.04 -2.15
CA TYR A 121 -16.10 -13.34 -1.84
C TYR A 121 -16.20 -12.60 -0.50
N GLN A 122 -17.29 -11.87 -0.24
CA GLN A 122 -17.54 -11.19 1.04
C GLN A 122 -17.49 -12.20 2.19
N LYS A 123 -18.25 -13.29 2.11
CA LYS A 123 -18.27 -14.36 3.12
C LYS A 123 -16.90 -14.97 3.39
N GLN A 124 -16.04 -15.06 2.37
CA GLN A 124 -14.68 -15.60 2.53
C GLN A 124 -13.71 -14.59 3.14
N ARG A 125 -13.79 -13.31 2.74
CA ARG A 125 -12.76 -12.29 3.04
C ARG A 125 -13.11 -11.37 4.19
N TYR A 126 -14.38 -11.03 4.37
CA TYR A 126 -14.84 -10.16 5.45
C TYR A 126 -15.09 -11.01 6.70
N GLN A 127 -14.01 -11.62 7.18
CA GLN A 127 -14.00 -12.51 8.34
C GLN A 127 -12.86 -12.09 9.26
N LYS A 128 -13.06 -12.19 10.58
CA LYS A 128 -12.10 -11.76 11.61
C LYS A 128 -10.64 -12.19 11.35
N LYS A 129 -10.42 -13.41 10.86
CA LYS A 129 -9.07 -13.94 10.52
C LYS A 129 -8.32 -13.18 9.42
N HIS A 130 -9.02 -12.36 8.63
CA HIS A 130 -8.47 -11.55 7.54
C HIS A 130 -8.50 -10.04 7.85
N MET A 131 -8.94 -9.67 9.04
CA MET A 131 -9.15 -8.30 9.48
C MET A 131 -8.07 -7.90 10.48
N LEU A 132 -7.33 -6.83 10.20
CA LEU A 132 -6.38 -6.24 11.14
C LEU A 132 -6.90 -4.86 11.56
N LEU A 133 -7.13 -4.69 12.86
CA LEU A 133 -7.67 -3.46 13.43
C LEU A 133 -6.55 -2.60 14.00
N LEU A 134 -6.61 -1.30 13.73
CA LEU A 134 -5.70 -0.27 14.22
C LEU A 134 -6.44 0.77 15.05
N ASP A 135 -5.79 1.27 16.10
CA ASP A 135 -6.29 2.39 16.90
C ASP A 135 -6.14 3.75 16.17
N GLU A 136 -6.40 4.86 16.87
CA GLU A 136 -6.30 6.20 16.29
C GLU A 136 -4.86 6.63 16.00
N GLU A 137 -3.91 5.99 16.68
CA GLU A 137 -2.47 6.18 16.52
C GLU A 137 -1.86 5.24 15.45
N GLY A 138 -2.68 4.39 14.83
CA GLY A 138 -2.27 3.42 13.82
C GLY A 138 -1.57 2.18 14.38
N GLU A 139 -1.69 1.91 15.69
CA GLU A 139 -1.14 0.73 16.34
C GLU A 139 -2.11 -0.45 16.27
N ILE A 140 -1.56 -1.66 16.16
CA ILE A 140 -2.33 -2.89 16.04
C ILE A 140 -3.04 -3.22 17.35
N ILE A 141 -4.35 -3.48 17.28
CA ILE A 141 -5.15 -4.00 18.39
C ILE A 141 -5.03 -5.53 18.41
N PHE A 142 -4.24 -6.06 19.37
CA PHE A 142 -3.85 -7.47 19.41
C PHE A 142 -4.92 -8.44 19.94
N ASP A 143 -5.95 -7.96 20.64
CA ASP A 143 -7.02 -8.80 21.20
C ASP A 143 -8.24 -8.91 20.27
N ARG A 144 -8.08 -8.57 18.99
CA ARG A 144 -9.13 -8.61 17.96
C ARG A 144 -8.63 -9.12 16.62
N GLY A 145 -9.44 -9.96 15.97
CA GLY A 145 -9.29 -10.29 14.56
C GLY A 145 -7.98 -11.03 14.27
N LYS A 146 -7.28 -10.62 13.21
CA LYS A 146 -5.96 -11.17 12.87
C LYS A 146 -4.92 -10.86 13.95
N GLY A 147 -5.08 -9.77 14.70
CA GLY A 147 -4.20 -9.35 15.80
C GLY A 147 -3.96 -10.46 16.82
N GLU A 148 -4.99 -11.27 17.12
CA GLU A 148 -4.95 -12.37 18.10
C GLU A 148 -3.96 -13.48 17.73
N THR A 149 -3.62 -13.59 16.44
CA THR A 149 -2.77 -14.66 15.90
C THR A 149 -1.37 -14.20 15.51
N LEU A 150 -1.12 -12.89 15.52
CA LEU A 150 0.16 -12.33 15.12
C LEU A 150 1.26 -12.69 16.11
N LYS A 151 2.41 -13.07 15.57
CA LYS A 151 3.61 -13.34 16.36
C LYS A 151 4.57 -12.18 16.26
N LYS A 152 5.28 -11.89 17.34
CA LYS A 152 6.34 -10.88 17.30
C LYS A 152 7.48 -11.40 16.43
N GLY A 153 7.71 -10.75 15.30
CA GLY A 153 8.83 -11.04 14.40
C GLY A 153 10.13 -10.36 14.85
N LYS A 154 11.23 -10.72 14.17
CA LYS A 154 12.53 -10.08 14.35
C LYS A 154 13.08 -9.65 13.00
N LEU A 155 13.60 -8.42 12.93
CA LEU A 155 14.18 -7.89 11.70
C LEU A 155 15.70 -8.08 11.70
N SER A 156 16.25 -8.63 10.61
CA SER A 156 17.70 -8.76 10.41
C SER A 156 18.10 -8.40 8.98
N LEU A 157 19.16 -7.60 8.84
CA LEU A 157 19.75 -7.29 7.53
C LEU A 157 20.32 -8.52 6.83
N ASP A 158 20.68 -9.58 7.56
CA ASP A 158 21.14 -10.85 6.94
C ASP A 158 20.05 -11.49 6.08
N SER A 159 18.79 -11.17 6.38
CA SER A 159 17.64 -11.65 5.63
C SER A 159 17.33 -10.77 4.41
N PHE A 160 17.94 -9.59 4.27
CA PHE A 160 17.65 -8.67 3.17
C PHE A 160 17.94 -9.30 1.81
N GLN A 161 16.96 -9.22 0.91
CA GLN A 161 17.09 -9.68 -0.48
C GLN A 161 17.03 -8.48 -1.41
N PHE A 162 17.97 -8.38 -2.35
CA PHE A 162 17.92 -7.30 -3.33
C PHE A 162 16.68 -7.44 -4.23
N PRO A 163 15.91 -6.35 -4.44
CA PRO A 163 14.78 -6.38 -5.36
C PRO A 163 15.22 -6.67 -6.81
N GLU A 164 14.31 -7.27 -7.56
CA GLU A 164 14.39 -7.36 -9.01
C GLU A 164 14.24 -5.96 -9.63
N THR A 165 14.89 -5.74 -10.77
CA THR A 165 14.80 -4.48 -11.52
C THR A 165 14.02 -4.68 -12.80
N LEU A 166 13.02 -3.84 -13.06
CA LEU A 166 12.24 -3.87 -14.29
C LEU A 166 12.20 -2.49 -14.95
N ASP A 167 12.00 -2.49 -16.26
CA ASP A 167 11.79 -1.28 -17.05
C ASP A 167 10.38 -1.29 -17.66
N LEU A 168 9.75 -0.13 -17.65
CA LEU A 168 8.49 0.11 -18.33
C LEU A 168 8.61 1.34 -19.23
N ILE A 169 8.09 1.22 -20.44
CA ILE A 169 7.87 2.36 -21.33
C ILE A 169 6.37 2.40 -21.60
N TYR A 170 5.73 3.51 -21.27
CA TYR A 170 4.30 3.72 -21.53
C TYR A 170 4.09 5.15 -22.01
N GLN A 171 3.53 5.29 -23.22
CA GLN A 171 3.27 6.59 -23.86
C GLN A 171 4.48 7.56 -23.83
N LYS A 172 5.68 7.05 -24.13
CA LYS A 172 6.96 7.78 -24.11
C LYS A 172 7.48 8.15 -22.72
N GLU A 173 6.74 7.86 -21.65
CA GLU A 173 7.27 7.91 -20.30
C GLU A 173 8.06 6.63 -20.02
N HIS A 174 9.24 6.81 -19.40
CA HIS A 174 10.14 5.72 -19.07
C HIS A 174 10.22 5.58 -17.57
N TYR A 175 9.95 4.38 -17.06
CA TYR A 175 9.99 4.07 -15.64
C TYR A 175 11.00 2.97 -15.35
N HIS A 176 11.68 3.14 -14.22
CA HIS A 176 12.48 2.09 -13.60
C HIS A 176 11.75 1.63 -12.34
N LEU A 177 11.75 0.32 -12.11
CA LEU A 177 11.03 -0.31 -11.00
C LEU A 177 12.00 -1.17 -10.19
N LEU A 178 11.82 -1.15 -8.87
CA LEU A 178 12.33 -2.18 -7.96
C LEU A 178 11.15 -3.03 -7.48
N LEU A 179 11.28 -4.35 -7.57
CA LEU A 179 10.23 -5.31 -7.25
C LEU A 179 10.74 -6.36 -6.26
N THR A 180 10.00 -6.54 -5.17
CA THR A 180 10.22 -7.58 -4.17
C THR A 180 9.04 -8.57 -4.27
N LYS A 181 9.24 -9.80 -4.73
CA LYS A 181 8.17 -10.82 -4.91
C LYS A 181 7.91 -11.71 -3.69
N ASN A 182 8.70 -11.57 -2.65
CA ASN A 182 8.52 -12.29 -1.39
C ASN A 182 8.24 -11.22 -0.35
N ILE A 183 7.03 -11.20 0.24
CA ILE A 183 6.65 -10.25 1.29
C ILE A 183 7.48 -10.53 2.55
N GLN A 184 8.71 -10.05 2.50
CA GLN A 184 9.70 -10.19 3.53
C GLN A 184 9.88 -8.83 4.17
N ALA A 185 9.50 -8.72 5.44
CA ALA A 185 9.43 -7.46 6.15
C ALA A 185 10.73 -6.65 6.09
N THR A 186 11.89 -7.29 6.31
CA THR A 186 13.21 -6.65 6.18
C THR A 186 13.38 -5.98 4.83
N THR A 187 13.14 -6.71 3.74
CA THR A 187 13.32 -6.18 2.38
C THR A 187 12.36 -5.03 2.10
N ILE A 188 11.09 -5.17 2.48
CA ILE A 188 10.08 -4.12 2.30
C ILE A 188 10.49 -2.84 3.03
N LEU A 189 10.84 -2.95 4.31
CA LEU A 189 11.19 -1.78 5.14
C LEU A 189 12.48 -1.10 4.68
N VAL A 190 13.47 -1.88 4.21
CA VAL A 190 14.71 -1.31 3.63
C VAL A 190 14.42 -0.58 2.31
N VAL A 191 13.56 -1.14 1.46
CA VAL A 191 13.19 -0.52 0.18
C VAL A 191 12.27 0.70 0.40
N ASP A 192 11.39 0.67 1.40
CA ASP A 192 10.61 1.85 1.80
C ASP A 192 11.52 2.97 2.32
N PHE A 193 12.45 2.67 3.23
CA PHE A 193 13.47 3.62 3.66
C PHE A 193 14.22 4.22 2.47
N PHE A 194 14.60 3.38 1.50
CA PHE A 194 15.29 3.82 0.29
C PHE A 194 14.40 4.74 -0.57
N GLY A 195 13.12 4.43 -0.74
CA GLY A 195 12.17 5.30 -1.44
C GLY A 195 12.02 6.66 -0.75
N ALA A 196 11.78 6.66 0.56
CA ALA A 196 11.68 7.88 1.36
C ALA A 196 12.97 8.71 1.34
N TYR A 197 14.14 8.05 1.35
CA TYR A 197 15.43 8.70 1.19
C TYR A 197 15.55 9.43 -0.16
N LEU A 198 15.04 8.84 -1.24
CA LEU A 198 15.03 9.47 -2.56
C LEU A 198 14.05 10.64 -2.61
N GLU A 199 12.83 10.48 -2.10
CA GLU A 199 11.83 11.55 -2.04
C GLU A 199 12.30 12.77 -1.26
N ASP A 200 12.78 12.58 -0.03
CA ASP A 200 13.19 13.71 0.82
C ASP A 200 14.45 14.37 0.23
N MET A 201 15.34 13.61 -0.43
CA MET A 201 16.46 14.18 -1.18
C MET A 201 15.99 15.02 -2.38
N LEU A 202 15.01 14.52 -3.12
CA LEU A 202 14.42 15.20 -4.28
C LEU A 202 13.69 16.48 -3.87
N TYR A 203 12.92 16.42 -2.80
CA TYR A 203 12.27 17.56 -2.18
C TYR A 203 13.29 18.65 -1.86
N LEU A 204 14.34 18.32 -1.10
CA LEU A 204 15.38 19.28 -0.75
C LEU A 204 16.16 19.80 -1.96
N HIS A 205 16.38 18.97 -2.97
CA HIS A 205 17.02 19.38 -4.21
C HIS A 205 16.20 20.45 -4.93
N ASP A 206 14.89 20.21 -5.09
CA ASP A 206 14.01 21.09 -5.85
C ASP A 206 13.67 22.36 -5.07
N SER A 207 13.42 22.27 -3.76
CA SER A 207 13.20 23.44 -2.91
C SER A 207 14.42 24.37 -2.94
N LYS A 208 15.64 23.84 -2.86
CA LYS A 208 16.87 24.65 -2.98
C LYS A 208 17.07 25.26 -4.37
N ALA A 209 16.46 24.67 -5.40
CA ALA A 209 16.45 25.19 -6.77
C ALA A 209 15.27 26.15 -7.04
N GLY A 210 14.43 26.46 -6.04
CA GLY A 210 13.23 27.28 -6.21
C GLY A 210 12.16 26.61 -7.09
N LYS A 211 12.17 25.27 -7.20
CA LYS A 211 11.22 24.51 -8.01
C LYS A 211 10.12 23.92 -7.13
N TYR A 212 8.93 23.83 -7.71
CA TYR A 212 7.84 23.08 -7.10
C TYR A 212 8.20 21.59 -7.07
N TYR A 213 8.10 20.99 -5.89
CA TYR A 213 8.25 19.55 -5.73
C TYR A 213 6.93 18.86 -6.02
N TYR A 214 6.97 17.80 -6.82
CA TYR A 214 5.88 16.85 -6.99
C TYR A 214 6.40 15.43 -6.73
N GLU A 215 5.51 14.55 -6.28
CA GLU A 215 5.83 13.14 -6.03
C GLU A 215 6.24 12.45 -7.34
N ARG A 216 7.39 11.79 -7.31
CA ARG A 216 8.02 11.13 -8.48
C ARG A 216 8.32 9.66 -8.24
N LEU A 217 7.89 9.14 -7.09
CA LEU A 217 8.00 7.75 -6.72
C LEU A 217 6.59 7.23 -6.46
N ASP A 218 6.25 6.10 -7.05
CA ASP A 218 5.03 5.36 -6.70
C ASP A 218 5.40 4.11 -5.91
N TYR A 219 4.50 3.69 -5.02
CA TYR A 219 4.69 2.55 -4.13
C TYR A 219 3.47 1.66 -4.21
N SER A 220 3.69 0.35 -4.17
CA SER A 220 2.59 -0.60 -4.06
C SER A 220 3.03 -1.81 -3.26
N LEU A 221 2.29 -2.06 -2.17
CA LEU A 221 2.40 -3.26 -1.36
C LEU A 221 1.15 -4.10 -1.58
N ALA A 222 1.35 -5.35 -1.95
CA ALA A 222 0.34 -6.39 -2.08
C ALA A 222 0.68 -7.58 -1.18
N ASP A 223 -0.16 -8.61 -1.20
CA ASP A 223 0.07 -9.88 -0.49
C ASP A 223 1.22 -10.72 -1.07
N SER A 224 1.67 -10.37 -2.27
CA SER A 224 2.62 -11.13 -3.07
C SER A 224 3.81 -10.29 -3.53
N PHE A 225 3.76 -8.97 -3.45
CA PHE A 225 4.91 -8.14 -3.78
C PHE A 225 4.92 -6.77 -3.12
N PHE A 226 6.10 -6.16 -3.08
CA PHE A 226 6.29 -4.73 -2.87
C PHE A 226 7.05 -4.14 -4.04
N LEU A 227 6.61 -3.00 -4.57
CA LEU A 227 7.33 -2.29 -5.62
C LEU A 227 7.47 -0.80 -5.32
N ILE A 228 8.56 -0.24 -5.82
CA ILE A 228 8.71 1.21 -6.01
C ILE A 228 9.04 1.50 -7.48
N SER A 229 8.41 2.52 -8.06
CA SER A 229 8.70 2.97 -9.42
C SER A 229 9.07 4.44 -9.45
N ARG A 230 9.88 4.82 -10.44
CA ARG A 230 10.25 6.22 -10.67
C ARG A 230 10.43 6.51 -12.15
N GLU A 231 10.24 7.76 -12.55
CA GLU A 231 10.55 8.24 -13.90
C GLU A 231 12.07 8.22 -14.18
N LYS A 232 12.44 7.97 -15.44
CA LYS A 232 13.85 7.84 -15.87
C LYS A 232 14.71 9.08 -15.58
N LYS A 233 14.10 10.27 -15.57
CA LYS A 233 14.78 11.54 -15.35
C LYS A 233 14.98 11.82 -13.85
N PHE A 234 16.00 11.20 -13.26
CA PHE A 234 16.42 11.49 -11.88
C PHE A 234 17.56 12.54 -11.86
N PRO A 235 17.54 13.56 -10.98
CA PRO A 235 18.60 14.56 -10.92
C PRO A 235 19.96 13.94 -10.58
N LYS A 236 20.99 14.48 -11.22
CA LYS A 236 22.39 14.08 -10.98
C LYS A 236 22.87 14.68 -9.66
N ILE A 237 22.92 13.86 -8.62
CA ILE A 237 23.44 14.22 -7.30
C ILE A 237 24.71 13.41 -7.04
N SER A 238 25.79 14.09 -6.64
CA SER A 238 27.10 13.47 -6.41
C SER A 238 27.07 12.44 -5.29
N ARG A 239 27.94 11.42 -5.37
CA ARG A 239 28.07 10.38 -4.33
C ARG A 239 28.34 10.97 -2.94
N GLN A 240 29.20 11.99 -2.85
CA GLN A 240 29.51 12.67 -1.59
C GLN A 240 28.27 13.32 -0.98
N ARG A 241 27.48 14.06 -1.78
CA ARG A 241 26.25 14.71 -1.30
C ARG A 241 25.20 13.68 -0.88
N ARG A 242 25.13 12.53 -1.58
CA ARG A 242 24.26 11.41 -1.20
C ARG A 242 24.65 10.82 0.16
N LYS A 243 25.95 10.57 0.39
CA LYS A 243 26.45 10.09 1.69
C LYS A 243 26.14 11.07 2.82
N GLN A 244 26.45 12.36 2.61
CA GLN A 244 26.15 13.41 3.58
C GLN A 244 24.66 13.49 3.91
N PHE A 245 23.79 13.36 2.90
CA PHE A 245 22.36 13.33 3.14
C PHE A 245 21.91 12.07 3.87
N PHE A 246 22.43 10.89 3.51
CA PHE A 246 22.14 9.63 4.21
C PHE A 246 22.46 9.72 5.71
N ASP A 247 23.61 10.31 6.06
CA ASP A 247 24.05 10.46 7.45
C ASP A 247 23.14 11.38 8.28
N LEU A 248 22.46 12.33 7.62
CA LEU A 248 21.45 13.19 8.24
C LEU A 248 20.06 12.53 8.24
N PHE A 249 19.74 11.82 7.16
CA PHE A 249 18.42 11.27 6.88
C PHE A 249 18.11 10.04 7.74
N GLN A 250 19.07 9.13 7.92
CA GLN A 250 18.88 7.92 8.71
C GLN A 250 18.39 8.23 10.14
N PRO A 251 19.08 9.06 10.95
CA PRO A 251 18.59 9.40 12.28
C PRO A 251 17.27 10.20 12.26
N TYR A 252 17.06 11.04 11.25
CA TYR A 252 15.79 11.74 11.05
C TYR A 252 14.62 10.78 10.79
N TYR A 253 14.80 9.79 9.91
CA TYR A 253 13.80 8.77 9.61
C TYR A 253 13.49 7.93 10.85
N CYS A 254 14.52 7.51 11.61
CA CYS A 254 14.32 6.84 12.91
C CYS A 254 13.54 7.70 13.91
N LYS A 255 13.78 9.02 13.97
CA LYS A 255 12.99 9.94 14.80
C LYS A 255 11.52 9.96 14.37
N LYS A 256 11.25 10.00 13.07
CA LYS A 256 9.87 9.99 12.55
C LYS A 256 9.13 8.70 12.83
N ILE A 257 9.80 7.53 12.74
CA ILE A 257 9.19 6.25 13.17
C ILE A 257 8.76 6.33 14.63
N ARG A 258 9.60 6.88 15.53
CA ARG A 258 9.23 7.04 16.95
C ARG A 258 7.98 7.91 17.14
N GLN A 259 7.82 8.93 16.29
CA GLN A 259 6.69 9.86 16.33
C GLN A 259 5.42 9.30 15.65
N GLY A 260 5.48 8.14 15.00
CA GLY A 260 4.36 7.60 14.20
C GLY A 260 4.15 8.33 12.86
N GLU A 261 5.12 9.14 12.42
CA GLU A 261 4.95 10.09 11.31
C GLU A 261 5.51 9.62 9.94
N LYS A 262 6.05 8.41 9.84
CA LYS A 262 6.52 7.86 8.55
C LYS A 262 5.77 6.57 8.21
N ARG A 263 5.63 6.37 6.89
CA ARG A 263 4.85 5.34 6.20
C ARG A 263 4.83 4.05 6.99
N ALA A 264 3.73 3.83 7.70
CA ALA A 264 3.53 2.63 8.48
C ALA A 264 3.19 1.52 7.50
N TYR A 265 4.18 0.91 6.86
CA TYR A 265 4.04 -0.37 6.15
C TYR A 265 3.93 -1.53 7.13
N ILE A 266 4.19 -1.31 8.42
CA ILE A 266 4.17 -2.35 9.46
C ILE A 266 2.79 -2.99 9.58
N PRO A 267 1.67 -2.24 9.70
CA PRO A 267 0.34 -2.83 9.71
C PRO A 267 0.03 -3.65 8.46
N GLN A 268 0.36 -3.18 7.26
CA GLN A 268 0.07 -3.91 6.02
C GLN A 268 1.01 -5.12 5.85
N ILE A 269 2.26 -5.05 6.30
CA ILE A 269 3.14 -6.22 6.41
C ILE A 269 2.50 -7.24 7.36
N ALA A 270 2.00 -6.82 8.52
CA ALA A 270 1.31 -7.71 9.45
C ALA A 270 0.00 -8.27 8.87
N LEU A 271 -0.71 -7.50 8.04
CA LEU A 271 -1.89 -7.96 7.31
C LEU A 271 -1.55 -9.10 6.35
N PHE A 272 -0.41 -9.03 5.65
CA PHE A 272 -0.02 -10.02 4.66
C PHE A 272 0.82 -11.18 5.20
N THR A 273 1.44 -10.99 6.36
CA THR A 273 2.26 -12.00 7.04
C THR A 273 1.55 -12.53 8.28
N GLN A 274 2.24 -13.34 9.09
CA GLN A 274 1.78 -13.78 10.41
C GLN A 274 2.61 -13.13 11.53
N GLU A 275 3.32 -12.05 11.18
CA GLU A 275 4.28 -11.40 12.06
C GLU A 275 3.97 -9.91 12.20
N TYR A 276 4.19 -9.38 13.39
CA TYR A 276 4.24 -7.94 13.62
C TYR A 276 5.62 -7.54 14.14
N PHE A 277 5.97 -6.28 13.91
CA PHE A 277 7.26 -5.73 14.31
C PHE A 277 7.01 -4.46 15.10
N SER A 278 7.70 -4.29 16.22
CA SER A 278 7.57 -3.04 16.97
C SER A 278 8.30 -1.90 16.26
N ARG A 279 7.95 -0.66 16.62
CA ARG A 279 8.66 0.53 16.14
C ARG A 279 10.16 0.44 16.47
N GLU A 280 10.54 -0.12 17.62
CA GLU A 280 11.94 -0.33 18.03
C GLU A 280 12.67 -1.32 17.14
N GLU A 281 12.03 -2.44 16.75
CA GLU A 281 12.62 -3.39 15.79
C GLU A 281 12.85 -2.71 14.43
N HIS A 282 11.88 -1.92 13.96
CA HIS A 282 12.02 -1.16 12.72
C HIS A 282 13.17 -0.14 12.83
N ILE A 283 13.22 0.64 13.90
CA ILE A 283 14.32 1.59 14.16
C ILE A 283 15.66 0.86 14.23
N GLY A 284 15.73 -0.27 14.92
CA GLY A 284 16.94 -1.10 15.03
C GLY A 284 17.40 -1.66 13.69
N LEU A 285 16.48 -2.00 12.79
CA LEU A 285 16.80 -2.34 11.41
C LEU A 285 17.41 -1.14 10.68
N ILE A 286 16.71 0.01 10.67
CA ILE A 286 17.15 1.20 9.92
C ILE A 286 18.48 1.74 10.44
N SER A 287 18.68 1.77 11.76
CA SER A 287 19.93 2.24 12.37
C SER A 287 21.15 1.37 12.05
N ARG A 288 20.95 0.11 11.63
CA ARG A 288 22.04 -0.77 11.18
C ARG A 288 22.36 -0.63 9.70
N LEU A 289 21.52 0.09 8.92
CA LEU A 289 21.79 0.30 7.50
C LEU A 289 23.08 1.08 7.32
N ASP A 290 23.88 0.65 6.35
CA ASP A 290 25.04 1.38 5.88
C ASP A 290 24.78 2.01 4.51
N PHE A 291 25.62 3.00 4.17
CA PHE A 291 25.49 3.65 2.87
C PHE A 291 25.92 2.76 1.70
N SER A 292 26.69 1.68 1.92
CA SER A 292 27.06 0.74 0.85
C SER A 292 25.85 0.00 0.31
N LEU A 293 24.93 -0.43 1.17
CA LEU A 293 23.66 -1.04 0.77
C LEU A 293 22.82 -0.04 -0.04
N ILE A 294 22.72 1.20 0.44
CA ILE A 294 22.01 2.27 -0.29
C ILE A 294 22.66 2.55 -1.64
N LEU A 295 23.99 2.55 -1.73
CA LEU A 295 24.70 2.68 -3.01
C LEU A 295 24.38 1.55 -3.97
N GLU A 296 24.28 0.32 -3.49
CA GLU A 296 23.92 -0.82 -4.33
C GLU A 296 22.47 -0.71 -4.83
N LEU A 297 21.53 -0.27 -3.98
CA LEU A 297 20.16 0.05 -4.39
C LEU A 297 20.13 1.20 -5.41
N LEU A 298 20.94 2.25 -5.24
CA LEU A 298 21.05 3.36 -6.21
C LEU A 298 21.53 2.88 -7.59
N LYS A 299 22.49 1.94 -7.65
CA LYS A 299 22.97 1.34 -8.90
C LYS A 299 21.88 0.50 -9.56
N ARG A 300 21.24 -0.40 -8.79
CA ARG A 300 20.15 -1.25 -9.27
C ARG A 300 18.97 -0.45 -9.78
N PHE A 301 18.63 0.63 -9.08
CA PHE A 301 17.58 1.54 -9.50
C PHE A 301 18.02 2.53 -10.59
N ARG A 302 19.25 2.39 -11.11
CA ARG A 302 19.85 3.18 -12.20
C ARG A 302 19.83 4.69 -11.96
N ILE A 303 20.02 5.09 -10.70
CA ILE A 303 20.14 6.49 -10.29
C ILE A 303 21.59 6.98 -10.41
N ILE A 304 22.55 6.07 -10.25
CA ILE A 304 23.97 6.27 -10.51
C ILE A 304 24.45 5.16 -11.44
N MET A 305 25.42 5.48 -12.30
CA MET A 305 26.11 4.49 -13.15
C MET A 305 27.35 3.96 -12.43
#